data_AF-A0A9X3TX21-F1
#
_entry.id   AF-A0A9X3TX21-F1
#
_cell.length_a   1.000
_cell.length_b   1.000
_cell.length_c   1.000
_cell.angle_alpha   90.00
_cell.angle_beta   90.00
_cell.angle_gamma   90.00
#
_symmetry.space_group_name_H-M   'P 1'
#
loop_
_entity.id
_entity.type
_entity.pdbx_description
1 polymer ?
#
loop_
_entity_poly.entity_id
_entity_poly.type
_entity_poly.pdbx_seq_one_letter_code
_entity_poly.pdbx_strand_id
1 'polypeptide(L)'
;MICRILAWTGLCLAVSVLGAEILVYLETGSYAPLTFAQIWQNLGMSSYVRAEDLIRLRIWPPLWDKGLLPVLGAPAWALLGGLSVFFFLLALRKRR
;
A
#
# COMPACT_ATOMS: atom_id res chain seq x y z
N MET A 1 -4.43 -3.34 -22.60
CA MET A 1 -4.10 -1.91 -22.36
C MET A 1 -4.29 -1.50 -20.89
N ILE A 2 -5.41 -1.86 -20.25
CA ILE A 2 -5.74 -1.49 -18.85
C ILE A 2 -4.65 -1.88 -17.84
N CYS A 3 -4.11 -3.11 -17.88
CA CYS A 3 -3.03 -3.53 -16.96
C CYS A 3 -1.76 -2.67 -17.05
N ARG A 4 -1.46 -2.13 -18.24
CA ARG A 4 -0.29 -1.27 -18.45
C ARG A 4 -0.51 0.11 -17.83
N ILE A 5 -1.72 0.65 -17.92
CA ILE A 5 -2.07 1.93 -17.30
C ILE A 5 -2.01 1.79 -15.78
N LEU A 6 -2.61 0.73 -15.21
CA LEU A 6 -2.54 0.43 -13.77
C LEU A 6 -1.12 0.31 -13.24
N ALA A 7 -0.23 -0.36 -13.99
CA ALA A 7 1.18 -0.48 -13.63
C ALA A 7 1.89 0.88 -13.58
N TRP A 8 1.68 1.74 -14.59
CA TRP A 8 2.29 3.08 -14.61
C TRP A 8 1.73 3.99 -13.54
N THR A 9 0.42 3.97 -13.30
CA THR A 9 -0.20 4.79 -12.24
C THR A 9 0.30 4.38 -10.86
N GLY A 10 0.42 3.08 -10.61
CA GLY A 10 0.97 2.59 -9.34
C GLY A 10 2.45 2.95 -9.18
N LEU A 11 3.24 2.91 -10.26
CA LEU A 11 4.66 3.27 -10.22
C LEU A 11 4.85 4.75 -9.92
N CYS A 12 4.09 5.64 -10.58
CA CYS A 12 4.12 7.06 -10.28
C CYS A 12 3.77 7.33 -8.82
N LEU A 13 2.72 6.69 -8.29
CA LEU A 13 2.33 6.81 -6.89
C LEU A 13 3.42 6.32 -5.93
N ALA A 14 4.05 5.17 -6.21
CA ALA A 14 5.14 4.64 -5.40
C ALA A 14 6.34 5.59 -5.33
N VAL A 15 6.71 6.19 -6.48
CA VAL A 15 7.79 7.17 -6.56
C VAL A 15 7.42 8.45 -5.81
N SER A 16 6.19 8.94 -5.93
CA SER A 16 5.73 10.12 -5.17
C SER A 16 5.78 9.90 -3.66
N VAL A 17 5.36 8.72 -3.17
CA VAL A 17 5.43 8.38 -1.74
C VAL A 17 6.88 8.28 -1.27
N LEU A 18 7.76 7.64 -2.04
CA LEU A 18 9.20 7.62 -1.73
C LEU A 18 9.81 9.02 -1.68
N GLY A 19 9.48 9.85 -2.67
CA GLY A 19 9.97 11.23 -2.71
C GLY A 19 9.52 12.03 -1.48
N ALA A 20 8.26 11.88 -1.07
CA ALA A 20 7.74 12.51 0.15
C ALA A 20 8.45 12.01 1.41
N GLU A 21 8.70 10.70 1.54
CA GLU A 21 9.44 10.14 2.67
C GLU A 21 10.88 10.66 2.72
N ILE A 22 11.56 10.76 1.58
CA ILE A 22 12.92 11.30 1.49
C ILE A 22 12.94 12.77 1.91
N LEU A 23 11.98 13.58 1.48
CA LEU A 23 11.90 14.99 1.88
C LEU A 23 11.70 15.14 3.40
N VAL A 24 10.77 14.39 3.98
CA VAL A 24 10.52 14.40 5.43
C VAL A 24 11.76 13.92 6.19
N TYR A 25 12.47 12.90 5.68
CA TYR A 25 13.72 12.43 6.28
C TYR A 25 14.80 13.51 6.27
N LEU A 26 14.94 14.26 5.18
CA LEU A 26 15.89 15.36 5.07
C LEU A 26 15.54 16.53 6.02
N GLU A 27 14.26 16.81 6.22
CA GLU A 27 13.80 17.88 7.12
C GLU A 27 13.90 17.51 8.61
N THR A 28 13.57 16.27 8.96
CA THR A 28 13.44 15.84 10.36
C THR A 28 14.66 15.08 10.88
N GLY A 29 15.53 14.60 9.99
CA GLY A 29 16.65 13.70 10.33
C GLY A 29 16.22 12.33 10.86
N SER A 30 14.92 12.02 10.86
CA SER A 30 14.36 10.80 11.41
C SER A 30 13.64 10.01 10.32
N TYR A 31 13.96 8.72 10.22
CA TYR A 31 13.31 7.84 9.25
C TYR A 31 12.04 7.25 9.85
N ALA A 32 10.88 7.75 9.39
CA ALA A 32 9.57 7.24 9.74
C ALA A 32 8.79 6.92 8.46
N PRO A 33 8.84 5.68 7.95
CA PRO A 33 8.16 5.31 6.72
C PRO A 33 6.64 5.41 6.89
N LEU A 34 5.98 5.93 5.86
CA LEU A 34 4.52 6.04 5.83
C LEU A 34 3.95 4.66 5.50
N THR A 35 3.22 4.09 6.44
CA THR A 35 2.56 2.79 6.25
C THR A 35 1.25 2.95 5.50
N PHE A 36 0.83 1.91 4.79
CA PHE A 36 -0.46 1.93 4.11
C PHE A 36 -1.64 1.99 5.09
N ALA A 37 -1.47 1.41 6.29
CA ALA A 37 -2.40 1.56 7.40
C ALA A 37 -2.61 3.03 7.76
N GLN A 38 -1.53 3.80 7.94
CA GLN A 38 -1.62 5.23 8.23
C GLN A 38 -2.29 6.01 7.11
N ILE A 39 -1.99 5.70 5.84
CA ILE A 39 -2.67 6.34 4.69
C ILE A 39 -4.17 6.08 4.75
N TRP A 40 -4.60 4.84 4.99
CA TRP A 40 -6.02 4.51 5.10
C TRP A 40 -6.68 5.20 6.30
N GLN A 41 -6.04 5.16 7.48
CA GLN A 41 -6.55 5.83 8.67
C GLN A 41 -6.69 7.35 8.45
N ASN A 42 -5.73 7.99 7.77
CA ASN A 42 -5.77 9.40 7.42
C ASN A 42 -6.88 9.73 6.40
N LEU A 43 -7.13 8.85 5.43
CA LEU A 43 -8.24 9.01 4.48
C LEU A 43 -9.61 8.81 5.13
N GLY A 44 -9.69 7.95 6.14
CA GLY A 44 -10.96 7.68 6.82
C GLY A 44 -10.83 6.67 7.95
N MET A 45 -10.56 7.16 9.16
CA MET A 45 -10.46 6.33 10.37
C MET A 45 -11.72 5.49 10.60
N SER A 46 -12.92 6.05 10.38
CA SER A 46 -14.17 5.31 10.58
C SER A 46 -14.38 4.17 9.57
N SER A 47 -13.75 4.25 8.39
CA SER A 47 -13.75 3.16 7.40
C SER A 47 -12.75 2.07 7.79
N TYR A 48 -11.56 2.46 8.24
CA TYR A 48 -10.54 1.53 8.74
C TYR A 48 -11.07 0.70 9.91
N VAL A 49 -11.62 1.34 10.94
CA VAL A 49 -12.18 0.66 12.12
C VAL A 49 -13.34 -0.26 11.74
N ARG A 50 -14.24 0.17 10.84
CA ARG A 50 -15.32 -0.70 10.36
C ARG A 50 -14.81 -1.94 9.62
N ALA A 51 -13.77 -1.80 8.81
CA ALA A 51 -13.16 -2.93 8.11
C ALA A 51 -12.48 -3.89 9.12
N GLU A 52 -11.75 -3.34 10.08
CA GLU A 52 -11.14 -4.11 11.17
C GLU A 52 -12.20 -4.89 11.97
N ASP A 53 -13.25 -4.21 12.43
CA ASP A 53 -14.34 -4.82 13.20
C ASP A 53 -15.04 -5.90 12.39
N LEU A 54 -15.33 -5.66 11.11
CA LEU A 54 -15.98 -6.65 10.26
C LEU A 54 -15.13 -7.92 10.14
N ILE A 55 -13.82 -7.77 9.94
CA ILE A 55 -12.93 -8.91 9.73
C ILE A 55 -12.69 -9.65 11.05
N ARG A 56 -12.45 -8.92 12.14
CA ARG A 56 -12.22 -9.50 13.47
C ARG A 56 -13.48 -10.17 14.02
N LEU A 57 -14.65 -9.53 13.91
CA LEU A 57 -15.87 -10.01 14.56
C LEU A 57 -16.69 -10.98 13.70
N ARG A 58 -16.64 -10.88 12.36
CA ARG A 58 -17.52 -11.66 11.48
C ARG A 58 -16.81 -12.65 10.56
N ILE A 59 -15.53 -12.46 10.26
CA ILE A 59 -14.82 -13.33 9.32
C ILE A 59 -13.90 -14.26 10.09
N TRP A 60 -12.75 -13.76 10.50
CA TRP A 60 -11.73 -14.53 11.20
C TRP A 60 -10.62 -13.59 11.72
N PRO A 61 -10.43 -13.44 13.05
CA PRO A 61 -9.43 -12.51 13.59
C PRO A 61 -8.00 -12.68 13.04
N PRO A 62 -7.47 -13.91 12.87
CA PRO A 62 -6.16 -14.13 12.28
C PRO A 62 -6.01 -13.58 10.85
N LEU A 63 -7.09 -13.43 10.08
CA LEU A 63 -7.04 -12.82 8.75
C LEU A 63 -6.61 -11.36 8.83
N TRP A 64 -7.08 -10.64 9.84
CA TRP A 64 -6.64 -9.27 10.09
C TRP A 64 -5.21 -9.26 10.63
N ASP A 65 -4.96 -9.92 11.76
CA ASP A 65 -3.69 -9.80 12.49
C ASP A 65 -2.49 -10.38 11.75
N LYS A 66 -2.66 -11.52 11.06
CA LYS A 66 -1.56 -12.22 10.36
C LYS A 66 -1.58 -12.02 8.85
N GLY A 67 -2.69 -11.55 8.29
CA GLY A 67 -2.84 -11.36 6.85
C GLY A 67 -2.75 -9.90 6.46
N LEU A 68 -3.79 -9.13 6.79
CA LEU A 68 -3.89 -7.73 6.37
C LEU A 68 -2.95 -6.80 7.11
N LEU A 69 -2.81 -6.94 8.43
CA LEU A 69 -2.01 -6.01 9.23
C LEU A 69 -0.53 -5.98 8.84
N PRO A 70 0.15 -7.12 8.56
CA PRO A 70 1.52 -7.11 8.06
C PRO A 70 1.66 -6.44 6.69
N VAL A 71 0.66 -6.62 5.82
CA VAL A 71 0.62 -5.97 4.51
C VAL A 71 0.41 -4.47 4.68
N LEU A 72 -0.57 -4.06 5.49
CA LEU A 72 -0.90 -2.65 5.75
C LEU A 72 0.21 -1.92 6.51
N GLY A 73 0.96 -2.63 7.36
CA GLY A 73 2.10 -2.10 8.11
C GLY A 73 3.39 -2.01 7.29
N ALA A 74 3.43 -2.57 6.08
CA ALA A 74 4.56 -2.39 5.19
C ALA A 74 4.63 -0.94 4.69
N PRO A 75 5.83 -0.44 4.33
CA PRO A 75 5.99 0.87 3.74
C PRO A 75 5.11 1.01 2.50
N ALA A 76 4.37 2.11 2.40
CA ALA A 76 3.38 2.30 1.35
C ALA A 76 4.01 2.27 -0.05
N TRP A 77 5.23 2.78 -0.19
CA TRP A 77 5.97 2.68 -1.44
C TRP A 77 6.31 1.26 -1.84
N ALA A 78 6.61 0.38 -0.88
CA ALA A 78 6.98 -1.01 -1.15
C ALA A 78 5.76 -1.79 -1.64
N LEU A 79 4.59 -1.55 -1.04
CA LEU A 79 3.33 -2.14 -1.50
C LEU A 79 2.93 -1.64 -2.88
N LEU A 80 2.91 -0.32 -3.10
CA LEU A 80 2.52 0.28 -4.37
C LEU A 80 3.51 -0.10 -5.48
N GLY A 81 4.81 -0.08 -5.19
CA GLY A 81 5.86 -0.49 -6.10
C GLY A 81 5.75 -1.98 -6.44
N GLY A 82 5.58 -2.84 -5.44
CA GLY A 82 5.38 -4.28 -5.62
C GLY A 82 4.15 -4.60 -6.47
N LEU A 83 3.02 -3.93 -6.20
CA LEU A 83 1.79 -4.10 -6.97
C LEU A 83 1.96 -3.65 -8.43
N SER A 84 2.72 -2.58 -8.66
CA SER A 84 3.02 -2.07 -10.00
C SER A 84 3.88 -3.04 -10.79
N VAL A 85 4.93 -3.59 -10.18
CA VAL A 85 5.77 -4.63 -10.78
C VAL A 85 4.94 -5.88 -11.09
N PHE A 86 4.06 -6.29 -10.17
CA PHE A 86 3.15 -7.41 -10.38
C PHE A 86 2.24 -7.22 -11.61
N PHE A 87 1.58 -6.06 -11.73
CA PHE A 87 0.76 -5.74 -12.90
C PHE A 87 1.58 -5.64 -14.19
N PHE A 88 2.80 -5.11 -14.11
CA PHE A 88 3.71 -5.05 -15.24
C PHE A 88 4.11 -6.45 -15.74
N LEU A 89 4.45 -7.37 -14.84
CA LEU A 89 4.78 -8.75 -15.16
C LEU A 89 3.58 -9.50 -15.76
N LEU A 90 2.36 -9.30 -15.22
CA LEU A 90 1.13 -9.86 -15.80
C LEU A 90 0.87 -9.32 -17.22
N ALA A 91 1.07 -8.03 -17.44
CA ALA A 91 0.92 -7.42 -18.76
C ALA A 91 1.94 -7.96 -19.77
N LEU A 92 3.17 -8.25 -19.34
CA LEU A 92 4.19 -8.88 -20.16
C LEU A 92 3.86 -10.34 -20.48
N ARG A 93 3.37 -11.11 -19.50
CA ARG A 93 2.99 -12.52 -19.69
C ARG A 93 1.84 -12.68 -20.69
N LYS A 94 0.87 -11.75 -20.69
CA LYS A 94 -0.26 -11.77 -21.64
C LYS A 94 0.12 -11.41 -23.09
N ARG A 95 1.33 -10.89 -23.31
CA ARG A 95 1.82 -10.48 -24.64
C ARG A 95 2.65 -11.57 -25.33
N ARG A 96 3.11 -12.59 -24.60
CA ARG A 96 3.69 -13.82 -25.17
C ARG A 96 2.59 -14.84 -25.41
#